data_AF-A0A3A4PS89-F1
#
_entry.id   AF-A0A3A4PS89-F1
#
_cell.length_a   1.000
_cell.length_b   1.000
_cell.length_c   1.000
_cell.angle_alpha   90.00
_cell.angle_beta   90.00
_cell.angle_gamma   90.00
#
_symmetry.space_group_name_H-M   'P 1'
#
loop_
_entity.id
_entity.type
_entity.pdbx_description
1 polymer ?
#
loop_
_entity_poly.entity_id
_entity_poly.type
_entity_poly.pdbx_seq_one_letter_code
_entity_poly.pdbx_strand_id
1 'polypeptide(L)'
;MKFLKMPSFSLRVKVMLLFLVLALAPLAGIGWFSIRTAEQMVASMMIRQLENVAADKVAILERWLDERKADLMVMAGTSLVKSMDPEQMAPYLDLIREKYGVYRELAVVSAAGDLVFPRSQRAAEKLSGAAAAQPARP
;
A
#
# COMPACT_ATOMS: atom_id res chain seq x y z
N MET A 1 -26.63 14.24 -52.91
CA MET A 1 -25.28 14.72 -52.54
C MET A 1 -25.11 16.13 -53.09
N LYS A 2 -25.18 17.17 -52.23
CA LYS A 2 -24.96 18.56 -52.65
C LYS A 2 -23.46 18.78 -52.76
N PHE A 3 -22.97 18.94 -53.98
CA PHE A 3 -21.61 19.37 -54.26
C PHE A 3 -21.43 20.80 -53.72
N LEU A 4 -20.47 20.97 -52.81
CA LEU A 4 -20.02 22.25 -52.30
C LEU A 4 -19.61 23.12 -53.51
N LYS A 5 -20.43 24.11 -53.87
CA LYS A 5 -20.12 25.06 -54.94
C LYS A 5 -19.06 26.03 -54.39
N MET A 6 -17.79 25.79 -54.72
CA MET A 6 -16.71 26.69 -54.30
C MET A 6 -16.86 28.06 -54.99
N PRO A 7 -16.59 29.17 -54.28
CA PRO A 7 -16.56 30.50 -54.88
C PRO A 7 -15.60 30.53 -56.08
N SER A 8 -15.95 31.25 -57.14
CA SER A 8 -15.05 31.49 -58.28
C SER A 8 -13.94 32.47 -57.86
N PHE A 9 -12.92 31.94 -57.19
CA PHE A 9 -11.73 32.69 -56.78
C PHE A 9 -10.87 33.09 -57.98
N SER A 10 -10.31 34.29 -57.93
CA SER A 10 -9.36 34.77 -58.94
C SER A 10 -8.08 33.92 -58.95
N LEU A 11 -7.38 33.88 -60.08
CA LEU A 11 -6.15 33.11 -60.25
C LEU A 11 -5.10 33.43 -59.18
N ARG A 12 -5.00 34.71 -58.78
CA ARG A 12 -4.13 35.19 -57.71
C ARG A 12 -4.42 34.48 -56.38
N VAL A 13 -5.69 34.34 -56.00
CA VAL A 13 -6.10 33.70 -54.74
C VAL A 13 -5.80 32.20 -54.76
N LYS A 14 -6.04 31.52 -55.90
CA LYS A 14 -5.74 30.09 -56.05
C LYS A 14 -4.24 29.79 -55.89
N VAL A 15 -3.38 30.62 -56.48
CA VAL A 15 -1.92 30.46 -56.35
C VAL A 15 -1.47 30.76 -54.91
N MET A 16 -2.03 31.80 -54.27
CA MET A 16 -1.76 32.09 -52.86
C MET A 16 -2.12 30.92 -51.93
N LEU A 17 -3.29 30.30 -52.15
CA LEU A 17 -3.74 29.13 -51.38
C LEU A 17 -2.83 27.92 -51.61
N LEU A 18 -2.34 27.71 -52.83
CA LEU A 18 -1.41 26.62 -53.13
C LEU A 18 -0.11 26.76 -52.32
N PHE A 19 0.51 27.94 -52.32
CA PHE A 19 1.72 28.20 -51.54
C PHE A 19 1.47 28.10 -50.04
N LEU A 20 0.30 28.56 -49.56
CA LEU A 20 -0.07 28.44 -48.16
C LEU A 20 -0.20 26.98 -47.71
N VAL A 21 -0.87 26.14 -48.51
CA VAL A 21 -0.99 24.71 -48.23
C VAL A 21 0.38 24.03 -48.31
N LEU A 22 1.20 24.39 -49.29
CA LEU A 22 2.55 23.84 -49.44
C LEU A 22 3.45 24.19 -48.24
N ALA A 23 3.26 25.35 -47.62
CA ALA A 23 3.98 25.77 -46.42
C ALA A 23 3.41 25.12 -45.14
N LEU A 24 2.09 25.04 -45.01
CA LEU A 24 1.43 24.56 -43.79
C LEU A 24 1.35 23.03 -43.70
N ALA A 25 1.23 22.32 -44.82
CA ALA A 25 1.08 20.87 -44.81
C ALA A 25 2.29 20.12 -44.19
N PRO A 26 3.55 20.45 -44.53
CA PRO A 26 4.71 19.83 -43.88
C PRO A 26 4.77 20.17 -42.39
N LEU A 27 4.43 21.40 -42.02
CA LEU A 27 4.44 21.86 -40.64
C LEU A 27 3.39 21.12 -39.78
N ALA A 28 2.18 20.97 -40.31
CA ALA A 28 1.12 20.19 -39.68
C ALA A 28 1.50 18.70 -39.56
N GLY A 29 2.15 18.15 -40.59
CA GLY A 29 2.64 16.76 -40.57
C GLY A 29 3.68 16.52 -39.49
N ILE A 30 4.67 17.41 -39.35
CA ILE A 30 5.68 17.34 -38.28
C ILE A 30 5.02 17.50 -36.91
N GLY A 31 4.08 18.44 -36.76
CA GLY A 31 3.34 18.63 -35.51
C GLY A 31 2.57 17.37 -35.08
N TRP A 32 1.85 16.76 -36.01
CA TRP A 32 1.12 15.51 -35.78
C TRP A 32 2.05 14.35 -35.39
N PHE A 33 3.15 14.17 -36.14
CA PHE A 33 4.14 13.13 -35.88
C PHE A 33 4.83 13.32 -34.52
N SER A 34 5.16 14.56 -34.17
CA SER A 34 5.78 14.94 -32.90
C SER A 34 4.88 14.58 -31.71
N ILE A 35 3.60 14.96 -31.76
CA ILE A 35 2.63 14.65 -30.69
C ILE A 35 2.50 13.14 -30.49
N ARG A 36 2.34 12.38 -31.57
CA ARG A 36 2.24 10.91 -31.52
C ARG A 36 3.48 10.25 -30.92
N THR A 37 4.66 10.77 -31.22
CA THR A 37 5.92 10.24 -30.68
C THR A 37 6.09 10.58 -29.20
N ALA A 38 5.74 11.82 -28.81
CA ALA A 38 5.79 12.27 -27.43
C ALA A 38 4.85 11.45 -26.54
N GLU A 39 3.62 11.17 -27.00
CA GLU A 39 2.66 10.33 -26.27
C GLU A 39 3.24 8.94 -25.95
N GLN A 40 3.87 8.29 -26.92
CA GLN A 40 4.46 6.95 -26.75
C GLN A 40 5.67 6.96 -25.81
N MET A 41 6.56 7.95 -25.94
CA MET A 41 7.71 8.09 -25.04
C MET A 41 7.28 8.39 -23.61
N VAL A 42 6.35 9.33 -23.41
CA VAL A 42 5.86 9.71 -22.08
C VAL A 42 5.14 8.54 -21.41
N ALA A 43 4.25 7.85 -22.11
CA ALA A 43 3.55 6.69 -21.54
C ALA A 43 4.51 5.60 -21.10
N SER A 44 5.50 5.25 -21.93
CA SER A 44 6.48 4.21 -21.59
C SER A 44 7.44 4.63 -20.47
N MET A 45 7.77 5.91 -20.35
CA MET A 45 8.54 6.44 -19.22
C MET A 45 7.74 6.38 -17.92
N MET A 46 6.46 6.76 -17.95
CA MET A 46 5.59 6.71 -16.77
C MET A 46 5.39 5.27 -16.26
N ILE A 47 5.22 4.30 -17.15
CA ILE A 47 5.09 2.89 -16.76
C ILE A 47 6.36 2.40 -16.04
N ARG A 48 7.54 2.68 -16.61
CA ARG A 48 8.82 2.33 -15.97
C ARG A 48 9.02 3.01 -14.62
N GLN A 49 8.61 4.27 -14.50
CA GLN A 49 8.65 4.97 -13.22
C GLN A 49 7.73 4.33 -12.18
N LEU A 50 6.52 3.91 -12.58
CA LEU A 50 5.59 3.21 -11.70
C LEU A 50 6.15 1.86 -11.24
N GLU A 51 6.78 1.09 -12.13
CA GLU A 51 7.43 -0.18 -11.80
C GLU A 51 8.57 0.03 -10.79
N ASN A 52 9.44 1.01 -11.01
CA ASN A 52 10.52 1.34 -10.08
C ASN A 52 9.98 1.81 -8.72
N VAL A 53 8.96 2.67 -8.71
CA VAL A 53 8.33 3.12 -7.46
C VAL A 53 7.68 1.93 -6.73
N ALA A 54 7.01 1.03 -7.43
CA ALA A 54 6.43 -0.17 -6.83
C ALA A 54 7.51 -1.06 -6.20
N ALA A 55 8.62 -1.30 -6.90
CA ALA A 55 9.76 -2.05 -6.37
C ALA A 55 10.35 -1.39 -5.11
N ASP A 56 10.54 -0.06 -5.14
CA ASP A 56 11.03 0.69 -3.98
C ASP A 56 10.06 0.60 -2.78
N LYS A 57 8.74 0.66 -3.03
CA LYS A 57 7.73 0.49 -1.98
C LYS A 57 7.77 -0.90 -1.37
N VAL A 58 7.95 -1.94 -2.18
CA VAL A 58 8.12 -3.32 -1.69
C VAL A 58 9.35 -3.41 -0.79
N ALA A 59 10.51 -2.92 -1.25
CA ALA A 59 11.75 -2.96 -0.47
C ALA A 59 11.64 -2.22 0.89
N ILE A 60 10.93 -1.08 0.92
CA ILE A 60 10.67 -0.35 2.18
C ILE A 60 9.78 -1.16 3.12
N LEU A 61 8.74 -1.82 2.60
CA LEU A 61 7.85 -2.65 3.41
C LEU A 61 8.58 -3.87 3.97
N GLU A 62 9.40 -4.55 3.16
CA GLU A 62 10.22 -5.68 3.60
C GLU A 62 11.16 -5.26 4.72
N ARG A 63 11.90 -4.16 4.53
CA ARG A 63 12.78 -3.62 5.58
C ARG A 63 12.02 -3.28 6.86
N TRP A 64 10.86 -2.63 6.76
CA TRP A 64 10.05 -2.30 7.92
C TRP A 64 9.57 -3.56 8.65
N LEU A 65 9.17 -4.62 7.92
CA LEU A 65 8.79 -5.90 8.50
C LEU A 65 9.96 -6.60 9.18
N ASP A 66 11.14 -6.57 8.58
CA ASP A 66 12.36 -7.15 9.15
C ASP A 66 12.77 -6.44 10.45
N GLU A 67 12.67 -5.12 10.50
CA GLU A 67 12.87 -4.35 11.74
C GLU A 67 11.85 -4.76 12.81
N ARG A 68 10.57 -4.91 12.47
CA ARG A 68 9.56 -5.35 13.44
C ARG A 68 9.78 -6.78 13.91
N LYS A 69 10.23 -7.66 13.02
CA LYS A 69 10.63 -9.03 13.38
C LYS A 69 11.82 -9.02 14.34
N ALA A 70 12.86 -8.24 14.05
CA ALA A 70 14.03 -8.10 14.91
C ALA A 70 13.66 -7.57 16.30
N ASP A 71 12.81 -6.54 16.38
CA ASP A 71 12.30 -6.02 17.66
C ASP A 71 11.58 -7.11 18.46
N LEU A 72 10.69 -7.87 17.82
CA LEU A 72 9.95 -8.96 18.46
C LEU A 72 10.87 -10.08 18.92
N MET A 73 11.93 -10.39 18.17
CA MET A 73 12.94 -11.36 18.59
C MET A 73 13.71 -10.89 19.83
N VAL A 74 14.05 -9.60 19.91
CA VAL A 74 14.69 -9.01 21.10
C VAL A 74 13.74 -9.09 22.29
N MET A 75 12.47 -8.70 22.13
CA MET A 75 11.44 -8.79 23.17
C MET A 75 11.27 -10.23 23.67
N ALA A 76 11.11 -11.19 22.76
CA ALA A 76 10.99 -12.61 23.08
C ALA A 76 12.27 -13.19 23.72
N GLY A 77 13.42 -12.56 23.47
CA GLY A 77 14.71 -12.92 24.06
C GLY A 77 14.87 -12.52 25.52
N THR A 78 14.06 -11.59 26.03
CA THR A 78 14.15 -11.07 27.40
C THR A 78 13.77 -12.13 28.44
N SER A 79 14.36 -12.05 29.64
CA SER A 79 14.01 -12.94 30.75
C SER A 79 12.54 -12.83 31.16
N LEU A 80 11.95 -11.63 31.02
CA LEU A 80 10.54 -11.35 31.32
C LEU A 80 9.60 -12.16 30.43
N VAL A 81 9.86 -12.24 29.12
CA VAL A 81 9.00 -13.01 28.19
C VAL A 81 9.35 -14.50 28.24
N LYS A 82 10.65 -14.84 28.40
CA LYS A 82 11.10 -16.24 28.51
C LYS A 82 10.60 -16.95 29.76
N SER A 83 10.30 -16.24 30.84
CA SER A 83 9.79 -16.83 32.08
C SER A 83 8.43 -17.52 31.85
N MET A 84 7.69 -17.14 30.80
CA MET A 84 6.33 -17.61 30.55
C MET A 84 5.36 -17.32 31.72
N ASP A 85 5.74 -16.41 32.62
CA ASP A 85 4.92 -15.97 33.76
C ASP A 85 4.10 -14.73 33.38
N PRO A 86 2.75 -14.85 33.27
CA PRO A 86 1.87 -13.73 32.93
C PRO A 86 2.01 -12.53 33.88
N GLU A 87 2.28 -12.74 35.17
CA GLU A 87 2.37 -11.66 36.16
C GLU A 87 3.63 -10.80 35.95
N GLN A 88 4.70 -11.42 35.45
CA GLN A 88 5.96 -10.73 35.17
C GLN A 88 5.97 -10.10 33.77
N MET A 89 5.43 -10.79 32.75
CA MET A 89 5.49 -10.30 31.38
C MET A 89 4.42 -9.27 31.03
N ALA A 90 3.22 -9.36 31.63
CA ALA A 90 2.10 -8.51 31.23
C ALA A 90 2.40 -7.01 31.40
N PRO A 91 2.93 -6.53 32.55
CA PRO A 91 3.28 -5.11 32.71
C PRO A 91 4.32 -4.64 31.70
N TYR A 92 5.28 -5.50 31.35
CA TYR A 92 6.31 -5.20 30.35
C TYR A 92 5.73 -5.09 28.94
N LEU A 93 4.91 -6.06 28.51
CA LEU A 93 4.30 -6.06 27.18
C LEU A 93 3.26 -4.93 27.01
N ASP A 94 2.50 -4.63 28.07
CA ASP A 94 1.60 -3.48 28.09
C ASP A 94 2.37 -2.15 27.97
N LEU A 95 3.50 -2.00 28.67
CA LEU A 95 4.37 -0.83 28.54
C LEU A 95 4.92 -0.70 27.11
N ILE A 96 5.40 -1.79 26.50
CA ILE A 96 5.89 -1.76 25.12
C ILE A 96 4.78 -1.34 24.17
N ARG A 97 3.58 -1.92 24.29
CA ARG A 97 2.42 -1.55 23.47
C ARG A 97 2.11 -0.05 23.59
N GLU A 98 2.08 0.47 24.81
CA GLU A 98 1.80 1.89 25.08
C GLU A 98 2.89 2.82 24.53
N LYS A 99 4.17 2.49 24.76
CA LYS A 99 5.29 3.39 24.42
C LYS A 99 5.67 3.36 22.94
N TYR A 100 5.58 2.20 22.29
CA TYR A 100 5.96 2.09 20.88
C TYR A 100 4.84 2.57 19.95
N GLY A 101 3.57 2.37 20.31
CA GLY A 101 2.42 2.84 19.52
C GLY A 101 2.26 2.21 18.12
N VAL A 102 3.16 1.32 17.69
CA VAL A 102 3.09 0.62 16.39
C VAL A 102 2.35 -0.72 16.45
N TYR A 103 2.18 -1.27 17.65
CA TYR A 103 1.52 -2.55 17.87
C TYR A 103 0.08 -2.33 18.33
N ARG A 104 -0.88 -2.88 17.58
CA ARG A 104 -2.29 -2.91 18.02
C ARG A 104 -2.46 -3.83 19.22
N GLU A 105 -1.89 -5.03 19.14
CA GLU A 105 -1.92 -6.05 20.18
C GLU A 105 -0.59 -6.82 20.18
N LEU A 106 -0.22 -7.34 21.34
CA LEU A 106 0.90 -8.27 21.52
C LEU A 106 0.34 -9.55 22.13
N ALA A 107 0.77 -10.70 21.62
CA ALA A 107 0.36 -12.00 22.12
C ALA A 107 1.57 -12.91 22.32
N VAL A 108 1.54 -13.70 23.39
CA VAL A 108 2.53 -14.73 23.69
C VAL A 108 1.81 -16.07 23.70
N VAL A 109 2.35 -17.02 22.95
CA VAL A 109 1.80 -18.37 22.79
C VAL A 109 2.84 -19.38 23.26
N SER A 110 2.41 -20.36 24.04
CA SER A 110 3.26 -21.46 24.52
C SER A 110 3.65 -22.38 23.37
N ALA A 111 4.68 -23.21 23.57
CA ALA A 111 5.05 -24.24 22.59
C ALA A 111 3.93 -25.27 22.32
N ALA A 112 2.97 -25.40 23.25
CA ALA A 112 1.79 -26.25 23.08
C ALA A 112 0.65 -25.58 22.29
N GLY A 113 0.81 -24.30 21.92
CA GLY A 113 -0.21 -23.52 21.22
C GLY A 113 -1.17 -22.75 22.14
N ASP A 114 -0.94 -22.76 23.45
CA ASP A 114 -1.81 -22.08 24.42
C ASP A 114 -1.49 -20.58 24.50
N LEU A 115 -2.52 -19.73 24.56
CA LEU A 115 -2.36 -18.29 24.74
C LEU A 115 -1.96 -17.97 26.20
N VAL A 116 -0.72 -17.51 26.39
CA VAL A 116 -0.16 -17.10 27.69
C VAL A 116 -0.49 -15.63 27.99
N PHE A 117 -0.48 -14.78 26.95
CA PHE A 117 -0.83 -13.36 27.00
C PHE A 117 -1.48 -12.93 25.67
N PRO A 118 -2.48 -12.03 25.65
CA PRO A 118 -3.18 -11.47 26.81
C PRO A 118 -4.00 -12.55 27.52
N ARG A 119 -4.11 -12.48 28.84
CA ARG A 119 -5.02 -13.37 29.60
C ARG A 119 -6.44 -13.03 29.17
N SER A 120 -6.98 -13.79 28.22
CA SER A 120 -8.31 -13.53 27.66
C SER A 120 -9.34 -13.43 28.80
N GLN A 121 -10.15 -12.36 28.81
CA GLN A 121 -11.29 -12.24 29.72
C GLN A 121 -12.27 -13.43 29.58
N ARG A 122 -12.22 -14.16 28.46
CA ARG A 122 -12.95 -15.43 28.24
C ARG A 122 -12.59 -16.56 29.21
N ALA A 123 -11.38 -16.58 29.77
CA ALA A 123 -11.01 -17.55 30.81
C ALA A 123 -11.57 -17.16 32.19
N ALA A 124 -11.64 -15.86 32.48
CA ALA A 124 -12.19 -15.34 33.74
C ALA A 124 -13.72 -15.53 33.83
N GLU A 125 -14.45 -15.42 32.72
CA GLU A 125 -15.89 -15.70 32.66
C GLU A 125 -16.22 -17.18 32.91
N LYS A 126 -15.40 -18.11 32.39
CA LYS A 126 -15.59 -19.56 32.61
C LYS A 126 -15.31 -20.00 34.06
N LEU A 127 -14.38 -19.36 34.74
CA LEU A 127 -14.06 -19.63 36.15
C LEU A 127 -15.07 -18.98 37.11
N SER A 128 -15.61 -17.81 36.76
CA SER A 128 -16.68 -17.15 37.53
C SER A 128 -18.03 -17.88 37.40
N GLY A 129 -18.36 -18.39 36.21
CA GLY A 129 -19.58 -19.17 35.97
C GLY A 129 -19.58 -20.57 36.60
N ALA A 130 -18.41 -21.18 36.84
CA ALA A 130 -18.29 -22.49 37.47
C ALA A 130 -18.38 -22.42 39.01
N ALA A 131 -18.02 -21.29 39.63
CA ALA A 131 -18.10 -21.10 41.08
C ALA A 131 -19.54 -20.86 41.60
N ALA A 132 -20.50 -20.59 40.71
CA ALA A 132 -21.90 -20.36 41.07
C ALA A 132 -22.77 -21.65 41.07
N ALA A 133 -22.22 -22.81 40.67
CA ALA A 133 -22.95 -24.07 40.57
C ALA A 133 -22.65 -25.04 41.75
N GLN A 134 -23.15 -24.67 42.93
CA GLN A 134 -23.64 -25.53 44.03
C GLN A 134 -22.59 -26.37 44.83
N PRO A 135 -22.83 -26.60 46.15
CA PRO A 135 -23.88 -27.50 46.59
C PRO A 135 -24.80 -26.92 47.67
N ALA A 136 -26.11 -27.04 47.46
CA ALA A 136 -27.11 -27.08 48.51
C ALA A 136 -27.72 -28.48 48.46
N ARG A 137 -27.32 -29.33 49.41
CA ARG A 137 -28.15 -30.40 49.97
C ARG A 137 -28.35 -30.02 51.44
N PRO A 138 -29.54 -30.21 52.00
CA PRO A 138 -30.04 -31.54 52.35
C PRO A 138 -31.24 -32.01 51.50
#